data_AF-A0AAX2J0L0-F1
#
_entry.id   AF-A0AAX2J0L0-F1
#
_cell.length_a   1.000
_cell.length_b   1.000
_cell.length_c   1.000
_cell.angle_alpha   90.00
_cell.angle_beta   90.00
_cell.angle_gamma   90.00
#
_symmetry.space_group_name_H-M   'P 1'
#
loop_
_entity.id
_entity.type
_entity.pdbx_description
1 polymer ?
#
loop_
_entity_poly.entity_id
_entity_poly.type
_entity_poly.pdbx_seq_one_letter_code
_entity_poly.pdbx_strand_id
1 'polypeptide(L)'
;MTQKILIHADIYESIYESKFFGNNKVQLCYSNIQAKNPSEQALIDECIQKMREDNNELLLENQTYYPVLGSVRDLNSGMAFISPKLKIKNASLILDIKNKKFE
;
A
#
# COMPACT_ATOMS: atom_id res chain seq x y z
N MET A 1 -3.31 -3.66 -24.66
CA MET A 1 -3.62 -4.85 -23.84
C MET A 1 -3.54 -4.44 -22.39
N THR A 2 -4.55 -4.79 -21.58
CA THR A 2 -4.54 -4.53 -20.13
C THR A 2 -3.79 -5.67 -19.48
N GLN A 3 -2.60 -5.42 -18.95
CA GLN A 3 -1.76 -6.45 -18.35
C GLN A 3 -2.17 -6.62 -16.90
N LYS A 4 -3.05 -7.59 -16.66
CA LYS A 4 -3.53 -7.98 -15.34
C LYS A 4 -2.78 -9.23 -14.89
N ILE A 5 -2.13 -9.16 -13.73
CA ILE A 5 -1.26 -10.22 -13.21
C ILE A 5 -1.81 -10.73 -11.88
N LEU A 6 -1.82 -12.04 -11.69
CA LEU A 6 -2.22 -12.64 -10.41
C LEU A 6 -1.06 -12.57 -9.42
N ILE A 7 -1.35 -12.04 -8.23
CA ILE A 7 -0.36 -11.82 -7.18
C ILE A 7 -0.80 -12.42 -5.84
N HIS A 8 0.17 -12.60 -4.95
CA HIS A 8 0.00 -12.70 -3.52
C HIS A 8 0.39 -11.37 -2.87
N ALA A 9 -0.39 -10.91 -1.90
CA ALA A 9 -0.02 -9.76 -1.07
C ALA A 9 -0.58 -9.90 0.35
N ASP A 10 0.08 -9.27 1.30
CA ASP A 10 -0.45 -9.04 2.63
C ASP A 10 -1.30 -7.77 2.62
N ILE A 11 -2.56 -7.89 3.04
CA ILE A 11 -3.52 -6.78 3.13
C ILE A 11 -3.67 -6.37 4.59
N TYR A 12 -3.63 -5.08 4.86
CA TYR A 12 -3.91 -4.52 6.17
C TYR A 12 -4.69 -3.23 6.06
N GLU A 13 -5.44 -2.91 7.10
CA GLU A 13 -6.08 -1.61 7.24
C GLU A 13 -5.07 -0.60 7.81
N SER A 14 -4.95 0.55 7.16
CA SER A 14 -4.32 1.73 7.73
C SER A 14 -5.39 2.77 8.02
N ILE A 15 -5.32 3.36 9.22
CA ILE A 15 -6.14 4.50 9.62
C ILE A 15 -5.28 5.73 9.44
N TYR A 16 -5.60 6.55 8.45
CA TYR A 16 -4.95 7.84 8.26
C TYR A 16 -5.71 8.91 9.06
N GLU A 17 -5.10 9.35 10.17
CA GLU A 17 -5.59 10.46 10.97
C GLU A 17 -5.00 11.77 10.42
N SER A 18 -5.68 12.38 9.47
CA SER A 18 -5.31 13.72 9.01
C SER A 18 -5.88 14.79 9.95
N LYS A 19 -5.00 15.53 10.62
CA LYS A 19 -5.37 16.69 11.44
C LYS A 19 -6.14 17.79 10.68
N PHE A 20 -6.09 17.79 9.34
CA PHE A 20 -6.75 18.81 8.49
C PHE A 20 -8.16 18.44 8.03
N PHE A 21 -8.53 17.15 8.01
CA PHE A 21 -9.77 16.71 7.36
C PHE A 21 -10.86 16.19 8.30
N GLY A 22 -10.63 16.17 9.61
CA GLY A 22 -11.65 15.79 10.61
C GLY A 22 -12.26 14.38 10.45
N ASN A 23 -11.70 13.57 9.55
CA ASN A 23 -12.22 12.27 9.17
C ASN A 23 -11.08 11.24 9.15
N ASN A 24 -11.20 10.23 10.01
CA ASN A 24 -10.36 9.06 9.98
C ASN A 24 -10.73 8.25 8.72
N LYS A 25 -9.89 8.29 7.69
CA LYS A 25 -10.07 7.41 6.53
C LYS A 25 -9.38 6.09 6.81
N VAL A 26 -10.18 5.02 6.82
CA VAL A 26 -9.67 3.65 6.78
C VAL A 26 -9.37 3.33 5.32
N GLN A 27 -8.13 2.99 5.02
CA GLN A 27 -7.68 2.58 3.69
C GLN A 27 -7.05 1.19 3.75
N LEU A 28 -7.29 0.39 2.71
CA LEU A 28 -6.62 -0.89 2.53
C LEU A 28 -5.23 -0.67 1.93
N CYS A 29 -4.26 -1.36 2.51
CA CYS A 29 -2.86 -1.26 2.16
C CYS A 29 -2.32 -2.63 1.82
N TYR A 30 -1.34 -2.66 0.91
CA TYR A 30 -0.80 -3.88 0.35
C TYR A 30 0.72 -3.93 0.55
N SER A 31 1.22 -5.04 1.10
CA SER A 31 2.65 -5.30 1.28
C SER A 31 3.02 -6.73 0.90
N ASN A 32 4.32 -7.06 0.90
CA ASN A 32 4.82 -8.38 0.52
C ASN A 32 4.24 -8.89 -0.81
N ILE A 33 4.21 -8.01 -1.80
CA ILE A 33 3.59 -8.28 -3.09
C ILE A 33 4.49 -9.20 -3.91
N GLN A 34 3.96 -10.34 -4.33
CA GLN A 34 4.67 -11.39 -5.05
C GLN A 34 3.83 -11.90 -6.21
N ALA A 35 4.44 -12.26 -7.33
CA ALA A 35 3.76 -12.94 -8.41
C ALA A 35 3.29 -14.33 -7.98
N LYS A 36 2.11 -14.76 -8.46
CA LYS A 36 1.77 -16.19 -8.43
C LYS A 36 2.66 -17.00 -9.37
N ASN A 37 3.01 -16.42 -10.51
CA ASN A 37 3.92 -17.01 -11.47
C ASN A 37 5.28 -16.30 -11.37
N PRO A 38 6.35 -16.99 -10.95
CA PRO A 38 7.67 -16.37 -10.76
C PRO A 38 8.22 -15.64 -12.01
N SER A 39 7.84 -16.07 -13.21
CA SER A 39 8.26 -15.41 -14.46
C SER A 39 7.69 -13.99 -14.61
N GLU A 40 6.65 -13.63 -13.86
CA GLU A 40 6.02 -12.31 -13.88
C GLU A 40 6.54 -11.36 -12.79
N GLN A 41 7.41 -11.84 -11.88
CA GLN A 41 7.88 -11.06 -10.73
C GLN A 41 8.58 -9.76 -11.14
N ALA A 42 9.44 -9.80 -12.16
CA ALA A 42 10.16 -8.61 -12.62
C ALA A 42 9.22 -7.49 -13.10
N LEU A 43 8.09 -7.85 -13.73
CA LEU A 43 7.08 -6.89 -14.20
C LEU A 43 6.33 -6.26 -13.03
N ILE A 44 6.05 -7.05 -11.99
CA ILE A 44 5.44 -6.56 -10.76
C ILE A 44 6.40 -5.61 -10.06
N ASP A 45 7.66 -5.98 -9.89
CA ASP A 45 8.66 -5.16 -9.20
C ASP A 45 8.81 -3.79 -9.88
N GLU A 46 8.84 -3.76 -11.21
CA GLU A 46 8.86 -2.52 -11.99
C GLU A 46 7.58 -1.68 -11.79
N CYS A 47 6.41 -2.33 -11.76
CA CYS A 47 5.14 -1.66 -11.51
C CYS A 47 5.08 -1.05 -10.10
N ILE A 48 5.49 -1.82 -9.08
CA ILE A 48 5.54 -1.36 -7.69
C ILE A 48 6.52 -0.20 -7.55
N GLN A 49 7.67 -0.25 -8.22
CA GLN A 49 8.62 0.85 -8.25
C GLN A 49 8.01 2.12 -8.86
N LYS A 50 7.32 2.02 -9.99
CA LYS A 50 6.60 3.13 -10.61
C LYS A 50 5.44 3.65 -9.77
N MET A 51 4.81 2.80 -8.97
CA MET A 51 3.76 3.20 -8.04
C MET A 51 4.34 3.99 -6.85
N ARG A 52 5.55 3.65 -6.39
CA ARG A 52 6.27 4.43 -5.36
C ARG A 52 6.65 5.81 -5.87
N GLU A 53 7.20 5.89 -7.08
CA GLU A 53 7.60 7.16 -7.71
C GLU A 53 6.40 8.10 -7.90
N ASP A 54 5.23 7.56 -8.20
CA ASP A 54 3.97 8.31 -8.33
C ASP A 54 3.31 8.66 -6.98
N ASN A 55 3.90 8.27 -5.84
CA ASN A 55 3.28 8.35 -4.51
C ASN A 55 1.86 7.72 -4.47
N ASN A 56 1.71 6.52 -5.07
CA ASN A 56 0.42 5.84 -5.11
C ASN A 56 -0.05 5.48 -3.68
N GLU A 57 -1.19 6.04 -3.28
CA GLU A 57 -1.76 5.92 -1.93
C GLU A 57 -2.09 4.47 -1.51
N LEU A 58 -2.17 3.53 -2.47
CA LEU A 58 -2.44 2.11 -2.19
C LEU A 58 -1.19 1.36 -1.72
N LEU A 59 0.01 1.85 -2.06
CA LEU A 59 1.26 1.32 -1.56
C LEU A 59 1.66 2.06 -0.30
N LEU A 60 1.22 1.54 0.84
CA LEU A 60 1.99 1.74 2.05
C LEU A 60 3.06 0.66 2.04
N GLU A 61 4.32 1.05 1.88
CA GLU A 61 5.37 0.17 2.38
C GLU A 61 5.11 -0.04 3.87
N ASN A 62 5.48 -1.20 4.38
CA ASN A 62 5.44 -1.51 5.80
C ASN A 62 6.51 -0.68 6.54
N GLN A 63 6.58 0.63 6.27
CA GLN A 63 7.23 1.60 7.10
C GLN A 63 6.34 1.68 8.32
N THR A 64 6.80 1.08 9.40
CA THR A 64 6.28 1.36 10.72
C THR A 64 6.40 2.88 10.89
N TYR A 65 5.30 3.60 10.66
CA TYR A 65 5.19 5.00 11.03
C TYR A 65 5.14 5.02 12.56
N TYR A 66 6.31 4.90 13.17
CA TYR A 66 6.47 5.32 14.54
C TYR A 66 6.35 6.84 14.52
N PRO A 67 5.42 7.44 15.29
CA PRO A 67 5.43 8.87 15.48
C PRO A 67 6.80 9.26 16.04
N VAL A 68 7.63 9.93 15.24
CA VAL A 68 8.87 10.52 15.74
C VAL A 68 8.45 11.81 16.41
N LEU A 69 8.07 11.70 17.69
CA LEU A 69 7.74 12.82 18.57
C LEU A 69 8.75 13.97 18.35
N GLY A 70 8.29 15.05 17.70
CA GLY A 70 9.06 16.28 17.50
C GLY A 70 9.65 16.50 16.11
N SER A 71 9.32 15.70 15.10
CA SER A 71 9.77 15.98 13.72
C SER A 71 8.87 16.99 13.00
N VAL A 72 9.46 17.94 12.26
CA VAL A 72 8.74 19.03 11.57
C VAL A 72 7.78 18.52 10.47
N ARG A 73 7.90 17.25 10.05
CA ARG A 73 6.92 16.58 9.17
C ARG A 73 5.56 16.36 9.86
N ASP A 74 5.49 16.26 11.19
CA ASP A 74 4.26 15.94 11.95
C ASP A 74 3.20 17.06 11.98
N LEU A 75 3.54 18.28 11.57
CA LEU A 75 2.59 19.39 11.62
C LEU A 75 1.62 19.41 10.42
N ASN A 76 1.99 18.80 9.29
CA ASN A 76 1.21 18.87 8.04
C ASN A 76 0.83 17.52 7.39
N SER A 77 1.40 16.40 7.82
CA SER A 77 1.04 15.06 7.31
C SER A 77 0.42 14.23 8.43
N GLY A 78 -0.80 13.75 8.22
CA GLY A 78 -1.53 12.93 9.19
C GLY A 78 -0.77 11.68 9.66
N MET A 79 -1.16 11.15 10.82
CA MET A 79 -0.58 9.92 11.37
C MET A 79 -1.26 8.71 10.73
N ALA A 80 -0.47 7.80 10.14
CA ALA A 80 -0.96 6.53 9.62
C ALA A 80 -0.76 5.43 10.67
N PHE A 81 -1.85 4.85 11.16
CA PHE A 81 -1.82 3.72 12.09
C PHE A 81 -2.22 2.43 11.39
N ILE A 82 -1.39 1.39 11.46
CA ILE A 82 -1.81 0.05 11.03
C ILE A 82 -2.83 -0.46 12.06
N SER A 83 -4.08 -0.63 11.62
CA SER A 83 -5.15 -1.19 12.43
C SER A 83 -4.86 -2.67 12.69
N PRO A 84 -4.85 -3.12 13.96
CA PRO A 84 -4.70 -4.54 14.27
C PRO A 84 -5.94 -5.38 13.88
N LYS A 85 -7.03 -4.73 13.45
CA LYS A 85 -8.32 -5.40 13.19
C LYS A 85 -8.33 -6.22 11.91
N LEU A 86 -7.64 -5.77 10.86
CA LEU A 86 -7.58 -6.48 9.59
C LEU A 86 -6.13 -6.68 9.18
N LYS A 87 -5.71 -7.95 9.18
CA LYS A 87 -4.44 -8.40 8.60
C LYS A 87 -4.67 -9.73 7.89
N ILE A 88 -4.80 -9.67 6.57
CA ILE A 88 -4.92 -10.85 5.72
C ILE A 88 -3.55 -11.13 5.12
N LYS A 89 -2.98 -12.29 5.42
CA LYS A 89 -1.71 -12.71 4.83
C LYS A 89 -1.92 -13.48 3.54
N ASN A 90 -1.00 -13.33 2.58
CA ASN A 90 -0.97 -14.07 1.32
C ASN A 90 -2.29 -14.05 0.52
N ALA A 91 -3.03 -12.93 0.58
CA ALA A 91 -4.25 -12.74 -0.19
C ALA A 91 -3.96 -12.84 -1.68
N SER A 92 -4.83 -13.54 -2.43
CA SER A 92 -4.74 -13.60 -3.88
C SER A 92 -5.48 -12.42 -4.49
N LEU A 93 -4.79 -11.60 -5.27
CA LEU A 93 -5.34 -10.39 -5.88
C LEU A 93 -4.93 -10.32 -7.35
N ILE A 94 -5.57 -9.43 -8.09
CA ILE A 94 -5.15 -9.05 -9.44
C ILE A 94 -4.49 -7.67 -9.38
N LEU A 95 -3.26 -7.56 -9.88
CA LEU A 95 -2.60 -6.29 -10.12
C LEU A 95 -2.84 -5.87 -11.57
N ASP A 96 -3.58 -4.79 -11.78
CA ASP A 96 -3.65 -4.11 -13.07
C ASP A 96 -2.41 -3.22 -13.23
N ILE A 97 -1.42 -3.70 -13.99
CA ILE A 97 -0.14 -3.02 -14.21
C ILE A 97 -0.34 -1.68 -14.93
N LYS A 98 -1.33 -1.60 -15.82
CA LYS A 98 -1.60 -0.39 -16.60
C LYS A 98 -2.18 0.71 -15.71
N ASN A 99 -3.14 0.34 -14.87
CA ASN A 99 -3.86 1.29 -14.02
C ASN A 99 -3.26 1.43 -12.62
N LYS A 100 -2.20 0.67 -12.31
CA LYS A 100 -1.51 0.69 -11.01
C LYS A 100 -2.51 0.48 -9.86
N LYS A 101 -3.36 -0.54 -9.99
CA LYS A 101 -4.48 -0.80 -9.07
C LYS A 101 -4.57 -2.28 -8.71
N PHE A 102 -4.93 -2.55 -7.46
CA PHE A 102 -5.30 -3.87 -6.97
C PHE A 102 -6.81 -4.10 -7.12
N GLU A 103 -7.17 -5.27 -7.65
CA GLU A 103 -8.54 -5.77 -7.81
C GLU A 103 -8.75 -7.06 -7.01
#